data_AF-A0A5B9QPS9-F1
#
_entry.id   AF-A0A5B9QPS9-F1
#
_cell.length_a   1.000
_cell.length_b   1.000
_cell.length_c   1.000
_cell.angle_alpha   90.00
_cell.angle_beta   90.00
_cell.angle_gamma   90.00
#
_symmetry.space_group_name_H-M   'P 1'
#
loop_
_entity.id
_entity.type
_entity.pdbx_description
1 polymer ?
#
loop_
_entity_poly.entity_id
_entity_poly.type
_entity_poly.pdbx_seq_one_letter_code
_entity_poly.pdbx_strand_id
1 'polypeptide(L)'
;MAAPLYPFHSWTDALHLAGWRMQRNAQDAWRIQDELDRTVWSGPADEADAAWQQLVDAHQLTWAPGSFLITLHGLWHHRRMMKRMVQRLPESCGTNRIRFEYASCCHSIREHAAALDRVLAALPAGSRCDFVAHSMGNLVTRGWFGMRRDGQATADVVPSRMVMLAPPNQGSDLARRLSKLQLFHRLAGTAGQEVGLEWESIEPDLPAPDIPFGVIAARVPRWMINPLLGGESDWIVRVRETPLAGAKERITMSALHATMMRSPKVIAATERFLTTGTFS
;
A
#
# COMPACT_ATOMS: atom_id res chain seq x y z
N MET A 1 -27.13 -9.43 -8.63
CA MET A 1 -26.14 -8.32 -8.62
C MET A 1 -25.22 -8.52 -9.81
N ALA A 2 -25.00 -7.50 -10.65
CA ALA A 2 -24.09 -7.61 -11.79
C ALA A 2 -22.63 -7.59 -11.30
N ALA A 3 -21.79 -8.46 -11.85
CA ALA A 3 -20.39 -8.58 -11.45
C ALA A 3 -19.64 -7.24 -11.62
N PRO A 4 -18.75 -6.88 -10.69
CA PRO A 4 -17.89 -5.71 -10.85
C PRO A 4 -17.10 -5.79 -12.16
N LEU A 5 -17.02 -4.66 -12.87
CA LEU A 5 -16.13 -4.52 -14.00
C LEU A 5 -14.77 -4.18 -13.38
N TYR A 6 -13.80 -5.09 -13.49
CA TYR A 6 -12.42 -4.87 -13.08
C TYR A 6 -11.57 -4.47 -14.30
N PRO A 7 -11.69 -3.24 -14.84
CA PRO A 7 -10.96 -2.89 -16.06
C PRO A 7 -9.44 -2.84 -15.84
N PHE A 8 -8.95 -2.83 -14.59
CA PHE A 8 -7.54 -2.68 -14.26
C PHE A 8 -7.12 -3.53 -13.05
N HIS A 9 -5.98 -4.22 -13.20
CA HIS A 9 -5.17 -4.87 -12.16
C HIS A 9 -5.89 -5.80 -11.15
N SER A 10 -6.04 -7.08 -11.49
CA SER A 10 -6.70 -8.10 -10.65
C SER A 10 -5.78 -8.98 -9.82
N TRP A 11 -4.47 -8.69 -9.77
CA TRP A 11 -3.47 -9.54 -9.09
C TRP A 11 -3.11 -9.04 -7.69
N THR A 12 -2.88 -9.95 -6.77
CA THR A 12 -2.39 -9.70 -5.42
C THR A 12 -1.17 -10.56 -5.14
N ASP A 13 -0.12 -9.97 -4.57
CA ASP A 13 1.07 -10.69 -4.13
C ASP A 13 0.71 -11.66 -3.00
N ALA A 14 1.16 -12.91 -3.13
CA ALA A 14 1.03 -13.97 -2.13
C ALA A 14 2.38 -14.28 -1.46
N LEU A 15 3.48 -14.26 -2.24
CA LEU A 15 4.85 -14.41 -1.76
C LEU A 15 5.77 -13.45 -2.51
N HIS A 16 6.89 -13.09 -1.88
CA HIS A 16 7.94 -12.28 -2.49
C HIS A 16 9.31 -12.75 -2.00
N LEU A 17 10.30 -12.83 -2.90
CA LEU A 17 11.69 -13.15 -2.55
C LEU A 17 12.63 -12.59 -3.62
N ALA A 18 13.64 -11.81 -3.23
CA ALA A 18 14.67 -11.31 -4.15
C ALA A 18 14.14 -10.63 -5.45
N GLY A 19 13.00 -9.94 -5.36
CA GLY A 19 12.35 -9.27 -6.52
C GLY A 19 11.32 -10.14 -7.25
N TRP A 20 11.39 -11.46 -7.09
CA TRP A 20 10.41 -12.42 -7.57
C TRP A 20 9.15 -12.38 -6.72
N ARG A 21 8.01 -12.72 -7.33
CA ARG A 21 6.71 -12.70 -6.68
C ARG A 21 5.81 -13.82 -7.20
N MET A 22 5.11 -14.47 -6.28
CA MET A 22 3.96 -15.30 -6.60
C MET A 22 2.71 -14.48 -6.38
N GLN A 23 1.76 -14.53 -7.32
CA GLN A 23 0.55 -13.75 -7.27
C GLN A 23 -0.68 -14.61 -7.58
N ARG A 24 -1.80 -14.25 -6.95
CA ARG A 24 -3.14 -14.78 -7.22
C ARG A 24 -4.01 -13.67 -7.78
N ASN A 25 -4.83 -13.97 -8.78
CA ASN A 25 -5.82 -13.02 -9.27
C ASN A 25 -7.21 -13.23 -8.63
N ALA A 26 -8.14 -12.31 -8.89
CA ALA A 26 -9.53 -12.39 -8.41
C ALA A 26 -10.37 -13.55 -9.00
N GLN A 27 -9.81 -14.35 -9.92
CA GLN A 27 -10.42 -15.55 -10.53
C GLN A 27 -9.65 -16.83 -10.14
N ASP A 28 -8.84 -16.78 -9.09
CA ASP A 28 -8.04 -17.91 -8.57
C ASP A 28 -7.01 -18.51 -9.53
N ALA A 29 -6.61 -17.74 -10.56
CA ALA A 29 -5.43 -18.07 -11.35
C ALA A 29 -4.16 -17.61 -10.62
N TRP A 30 -3.10 -18.42 -10.76
CA TRP A 30 -1.80 -18.15 -10.15
C TRP A 30 -0.74 -17.87 -11.20
N ARG A 31 0.22 -17.01 -10.84
CA ARG A 31 1.40 -16.75 -11.65
C ARG A 31 2.61 -16.47 -10.78
N ILE A 32 3.79 -16.69 -11.34
CA ILE A 32 5.06 -16.26 -10.76
C ILE A 32 5.70 -15.28 -11.74
N GLN A 33 6.14 -14.14 -11.22
CA GLN A 33 6.91 -13.15 -11.98
C GLN A 33 8.34 -13.05 -11.44
N ASP A 34 9.28 -12.87 -12.34
CA ASP A 34 10.68 -12.58 -12.02
C ASP A 34 10.89 -11.09 -11.61
N GLU A 35 12.13 -10.73 -11.32
CA GLU A 35 12.52 -9.37 -10.92
C GLU A 35 12.27 -8.30 -12.00
N LEU A 36 12.09 -8.71 -13.26
CA LEU A 36 11.78 -7.85 -14.41
C LEU A 36 10.27 -7.76 -14.70
N ASP A 37 9.43 -8.29 -13.80
CA ASP A 37 7.98 -8.40 -13.93
C ASP A 37 7.53 -9.31 -15.10
N ARG A 38 8.38 -10.22 -15.60
CA ARG A 38 7.99 -11.20 -16.63
C ARG A 38 7.32 -12.39 -15.97
N THR A 39 6.17 -12.81 -16.49
CA THR A 39 5.54 -14.05 -16.04
C THR A 39 6.36 -15.23 -16.56
N VAL A 40 6.96 -15.98 -15.64
CA VAL A 40 7.80 -17.15 -15.95
C VAL A 40 7.08 -18.47 -15.68
N TRP A 41 5.99 -18.41 -14.92
CA TRP A 41 5.10 -19.53 -14.69
C TRP A 41 3.67 -19.04 -14.47
N SER A 42 2.69 -19.83 -14.91
CA SER A 42 1.27 -19.67 -14.60
C SER A 42 0.60 -21.02 -14.62
N GLY A 43 -0.29 -21.28 -13.66
CA GLY A 43 -0.92 -22.59 -13.50
C GLY A 43 -2.01 -22.58 -12.43
N PRO A 44 -2.55 -23.77 -12.11
CA PRO A 44 -3.56 -23.93 -11.07
C PRO A 44 -2.96 -23.74 -9.66
N ALA A 45 -3.84 -23.57 -8.68
CA ALA A 45 -3.45 -23.22 -7.30
C ALA A 45 -2.65 -24.33 -6.58
N ASP A 46 -2.97 -25.59 -6.86
CA ASP A 46 -2.36 -26.78 -6.26
C ASP A 46 -0.92 -27.03 -6.74
N GLU A 47 -0.52 -26.46 -7.88
CA GLU A 47 0.84 -26.54 -8.39
C GLU A 47 1.71 -25.32 -8.01
N ALA A 48 1.11 -24.24 -7.52
CA ALA A 48 1.76 -22.94 -7.36
C ALA A 48 2.94 -22.96 -6.37
N ASP A 49 2.77 -23.61 -5.22
CA ASP A 49 3.82 -23.70 -4.19
C ASP A 49 5.01 -24.56 -4.67
N ALA A 50 4.74 -25.65 -5.40
CA ALA A 50 5.78 -26.49 -5.98
C ALA A 50 6.57 -25.75 -7.07
N ALA A 51 5.87 -25.02 -7.94
CA ALA A 51 6.51 -24.18 -8.97
C ALA A 51 7.34 -23.05 -8.34
N TRP A 52 6.86 -22.44 -7.26
CA TRP A 52 7.60 -21.44 -6.50
C TRP A 52 8.89 -22.02 -5.93
N GLN A 53 8.82 -23.15 -5.21
CA GLN A 53 10.00 -23.76 -4.61
C GLN A 53 11.03 -24.18 -5.67
N GLN A 54 10.58 -24.75 -6.79
CA GLN A 54 11.46 -25.11 -7.91
C GLN A 54 12.23 -23.88 -8.44
N LEU A 55 11.56 -22.74 -8.57
CA LEU A 55 12.19 -21.50 -9.04
C LEU A 55 13.13 -20.89 -7.99
N VAL A 56 12.75 -20.94 -6.71
CA VAL A 56 13.61 -20.52 -5.59
C VAL A 56 14.92 -21.31 -5.60
N ASP A 57 14.85 -22.64 -5.75
CA ASP A 57 16.02 -23.51 -5.76
C ASP A 57 16.87 -23.33 -7.03
N ALA A 58 16.21 -23.30 -8.21
CA ALA A 58 16.88 -23.16 -9.50
C ALA A 58 17.66 -21.84 -9.64
N HIS A 59 17.14 -20.77 -9.04
CA HIS A 59 17.76 -19.44 -9.08
C HIS A 59 18.50 -19.07 -7.78
N GLN A 60 18.55 -19.99 -6.79
CA GLN A 60 19.16 -19.78 -5.48
C GLN A 60 18.69 -18.46 -4.83
N LEU A 61 17.38 -18.20 -4.91
CA LEU A 61 16.80 -16.94 -4.47
C LEU A 61 16.94 -16.80 -2.94
N THR A 62 17.54 -15.70 -2.50
CA THR A 62 17.74 -15.40 -1.08
C THR A 62 17.57 -13.91 -0.83
N TRP A 63 17.24 -13.54 0.41
CA TRP A 63 17.27 -12.16 0.84
C TRP A 63 18.70 -11.71 1.10
N ALA A 64 19.01 -10.46 0.76
CA ALA A 64 20.25 -9.85 1.24
C ALA A 64 20.14 -9.64 2.77
N PRO A 65 21.25 -9.75 3.53
CA PRO A 65 21.24 -9.36 4.94
C PRO A 65 20.85 -7.89 5.08
N GLY A 66 19.98 -7.57 6.04
CA GLY A 66 19.59 -6.18 6.32
C GLY A 66 18.10 -6.00 6.60
N SER A 67 17.61 -4.80 6.32
CA SER A 67 16.24 -4.37 6.57
C SER A 67 15.40 -4.36 5.30
N PHE A 68 14.09 -4.23 5.47
CA PHE A 68 13.10 -4.23 4.40
C PHE A 68 12.38 -2.88 4.31
N LEU A 69 12.23 -2.38 3.08
CA LEU A 69 11.32 -1.30 2.74
C LEU A 69 10.08 -1.87 2.07
N ILE A 70 8.93 -1.72 2.72
CA ILE A 70 7.63 -2.17 2.22
C ILE A 70 6.86 -0.96 1.70
N THR A 71 6.46 -0.99 0.43
CA THR A 71 5.68 0.10 -0.16
C THR A 71 4.34 -0.35 -0.69
N LEU A 72 3.30 0.43 -0.44
CA LEU A 72 1.92 0.15 -0.86
C LEU A 72 1.37 1.28 -1.73
N HIS A 73 0.72 0.91 -2.83
CA HIS A 73 0.03 1.84 -3.73
C HIS A 73 -1.41 2.15 -3.27
N GLY A 74 -2.09 3.08 -3.93
CA GLY A 74 -3.50 3.40 -3.65
C GLY A 74 -4.52 2.64 -4.52
N LEU A 75 -5.80 2.96 -4.33
CA LEU A 75 -6.92 2.49 -5.15
C LEU A 75 -6.71 2.84 -6.62
N TRP A 76 -7.14 1.97 -7.54
CA TRP A 76 -6.96 2.10 -9.00
C TRP A 76 -5.52 2.16 -9.51
N HIS A 77 -4.54 1.98 -8.62
CA HIS A 77 -3.13 1.95 -8.97
C HIS A 77 -2.55 0.54 -8.86
N HIS A 78 -1.27 0.45 -9.21
CA HIS A 78 -0.46 -0.75 -9.14
C HIS A 78 0.93 -0.43 -8.58
N ARG A 79 1.70 -1.45 -8.15
CA ARG A 79 3.00 -1.28 -7.48
C ARG A 79 4.00 -0.39 -8.24
N ARG A 80 3.94 -0.37 -9.59
CA ARG A 80 4.87 0.42 -10.41
C ARG A 80 4.74 1.93 -10.19
N MET A 81 3.64 2.42 -9.60
CA MET A 81 3.52 3.82 -9.18
C MET A 81 4.54 4.19 -8.10
N MET A 82 4.89 3.25 -7.22
CA MET A 82 5.91 3.43 -6.17
C MET A 82 7.35 3.28 -6.69
N LYS A 83 7.55 2.82 -7.94
CA LYS A 83 8.88 2.49 -8.50
C LYS A 83 9.86 3.65 -8.38
N ARG A 84 9.45 4.86 -8.77
CA ARG A 84 10.36 6.04 -8.78
C ARG A 84 10.81 6.43 -7.38
N MET A 85 9.93 6.33 -6.38
CA MET A 85 10.29 6.59 -4.99
C MET A 85 11.29 5.55 -4.51
N VAL A 86 10.98 4.27 -4.68
CA VAL A 86 11.83 3.16 -4.23
C VAL A 86 13.22 3.21 -4.89
N GLN A 87 13.31 3.55 -6.17
CA GLN A 87 14.60 3.69 -6.87
C GLN A 87 15.45 4.89 -6.41
N ARG A 88 14.84 5.89 -5.76
CA ARG A 88 15.52 7.12 -5.32
C ARG A 88 15.90 7.10 -3.85
N LEU A 89 15.22 6.28 -3.05
CA LEU A 89 15.57 6.10 -1.63
C LEU A 89 16.87 5.30 -1.51
N PRO A 90 17.82 5.71 -0.65
CA PRO A 90 19.06 4.96 -0.42
C PRO A 90 18.79 3.60 0.22
N GLU A 91 19.74 2.67 0.13
CA GLU A 91 19.65 1.34 0.75
C GLU A 91 19.60 1.39 2.28
N SER A 92 20.06 2.49 2.90
CA SER A 92 19.89 2.74 4.34
C SER A 92 18.43 2.81 4.78
N CYS A 93 17.49 3.08 3.85
CA CYS A 93 16.05 3.03 4.10
C CYS A 93 15.45 1.61 3.93
N GLY A 94 16.28 0.60 3.66
CA GLY A 94 15.86 -0.78 3.38
C GLY A 94 16.71 -1.39 2.28
N THR A 95 17.58 -2.33 2.65
CA THR A 95 18.42 -3.09 1.73
C THR A 95 17.56 -3.91 0.77
N ASN A 96 16.53 -4.57 1.31
CA ASN A 96 15.55 -5.32 0.54
C ASN A 96 14.30 -4.47 0.31
N ARG A 97 13.69 -4.57 -0.89
CA ARG A 97 12.60 -3.67 -1.30
C ARG A 97 11.41 -4.45 -1.83
N ILE A 98 10.28 -4.34 -1.14
CA ILE A 98 9.02 -4.98 -1.51
C ILE A 98 8.03 -3.90 -1.93
N ARG A 99 7.73 -3.87 -3.23
CA ARG A 99 6.62 -3.09 -3.78
C ARG A 99 5.41 -4.00 -3.82
N PHE A 100 4.66 -4.02 -2.72
CA PHE A 100 3.51 -4.89 -2.54
C PHE A 100 2.43 -4.50 -3.53
N GLU A 101 1.97 -5.50 -4.29
CA GLU A 101 0.88 -5.40 -5.24
C GLU A 101 -0.37 -6.03 -4.64
N TYR A 102 -1.50 -5.33 -4.73
CA TYR A 102 -2.78 -5.90 -4.36
C TYR A 102 -3.87 -5.41 -5.31
N ALA A 103 -4.85 -6.29 -5.59
CA ALA A 103 -5.96 -6.02 -6.47
C ALA A 103 -6.94 -5.03 -5.82
N SER A 104 -6.56 -3.74 -5.81
CA SER A 104 -7.14 -2.70 -4.96
C SER A 104 -8.65 -2.47 -5.08
N CYS A 105 -9.28 -2.94 -6.17
CA CYS A 105 -10.74 -2.85 -6.35
C CYS A 105 -11.47 -4.17 -6.08
N CYS A 106 -10.77 -5.26 -5.84
CA CYS A 106 -11.36 -6.60 -5.84
C CYS A 106 -11.71 -7.12 -4.45
N HIS A 107 -11.09 -6.57 -3.40
CA HIS A 107 -11.25 -7.07 -2.03
C HIS A 107 -11.40 -5.91 -1.04
N SER A 108 -11.72 -6.24 0.20
CA SER A 108 -11.75 -5.31 1.34
C SER A 108 -10.34 -4.91 1.81
N ILE A 109 -10.25 -3.83 2.58
CA ILE A 109 -9.03 -3.41 3.27
C ILE A 109 -8.53 -4.51 4.20
N ARG A 110 -9.43 -5.23 4.88
CA ARG A 110 -9.08 -6.36 5.76
C ARG A 110 -8.43 -7.50 4.96
N GLU A 111 -9.00 -7.88 3.83
CA GLU A 111 -8.42 -8.91 2.95
C GLU A 111 -7.07 -8.47 2.37
N HIS A 112 -6.92 -7.19 2.00
CA HIS A 112 -5.64 -6.65 1.58
C HIS A 112 -4.59 -6.65 2.70
N ALA A 113 -5.00 -6.39 3.95
CA ALA A 113 -4.12 -6.45 5.11
C ALA A 113 -3.68 -7.88 5.42
N ALA A 114 -4.58 -8.87 5.28
CA ALA A 114 -4.24 -10.28 5.40
C ALA A 114 -3.28 -10.75 4.28
N ALA A 115 -3.47 -10.26 3.05
CA ALA A 115 -2.52 -10.52 1.97
C ALA A 115 -1.14 -9.90 2.24
N LEU A 116 -1.10 -8.68 2.79
CA LEU A 116 0.14 -8.06 3.25
C LEU A 116 0.80 -8.90 4.35
N ASP A 117 0.03 -9.38 5.33
CA ASP A 117 0.53 -10.25 6.40
C ASP A 117 1.19 -11.51 5.84
N ARG A 118 0.56 -12.17 4.86
CA ARG A 118 1.12 -13.36 4.22
C ARG A 118 2.48 -13.10 3.57
N VAL A 119 2.64 -11.94 2.91
CA VAL A 119 3.94 -11.55 2.32
C VAL A 119 4.97 -11.25 3.41
N LEU A 120 4.58 -10.60 4.50
CA LEU A 120 5.47 -10.29 5.62
C LEU A 120 5.86 -11.54 6.43
N ALA A 121 4.96 -12.52 6.55
CA ALA A 121 5.22 -13.79 7.23
C ALA A 121 6.22 -14.69 6.48
N ALA A 122 6.41 -14.46 5.18
CA ALA A 122 7.44 -15.13 4.40
C ALA A 122 8.84 -14.50 4.55
N LEU A 123 8.97 -13.41 5.31
CA LEU A 123 10.26 -12.79 5.60
C LEU A 123 11.00 -13.56 6.71
N PRO A 124 12.34 -13.48 6.76
CA PRO A 124 13.10 -14.02 7.89
C PRO A 124 12.57 -13.47 9.22
N ALA A 125 12.43 -14.34 10.22
CA ALA A 125 11.98 -13.97 11.56
C ALA A 125 12.80 -12.80 12.12
N GLY A 126 12.13 -11.83 12.75
CA GLY A 126 12.76 -10.63 13.30
C GLY A 126 13.17 -9.57 12.26
N SER A 127 12.76 -9.71 10.99
CA SER A 127 13.10 -8.74 9.94
C SER A 127 12.62 -7.33 10.28
N ARG A 128 13.55 -6.37 10.32
CA ARG A 128 13.22 -4.95 10.51
C ARG A 128 12.56 -4.38 9.25
N CYS A 129 11.34 -3.86 9.39
CA CYS A 129 10.54 -3.35 8.27
C CYS A 129 10.18 -1.87 8.44
N ASP A 130 10.52 -1.06 7.43
CA ASP A 130 10.03 0.30 7.27
C ASP A 130 8.93 0.34 6.19
N PHE A 131 7.93 1.21 6.37
CA PHE A 131 6.74 1.27 5.51
C PHE A 131 6.59 2.63 4.83
N VAL A 132 6.21 2.62 3.55
CA VAL A 132 5.79 3.84 2.84
C VAL A 132 4.53 3.54 2.04
N ALA A 133 3.42 4.17 2.40
CA ALA A 133 2.14 3.86 1.80
C ALA A 133 1.48 5.10 1.19
N HIS A 134 0.87 4.93 0.02
CA HIS A 134 0.14 5.98 -0.68
C HIS A 134 -1.37 5.76 -0.58
N SER A 135 -2.10 6.83 -0.26
CA SER A 135 -3.57 6.84 -0.31
C SER A 135 -4.15 5.65 0.46
N MET A 136 -5.02 4.84 -0.17
CA MET A 136 -5.62 3.64 0.42
C MET A 136 -4.61 2.61 0.93
N GLY A 137 -3.39 2.55 0.39
CA GLY A 137 -2.34 1.66 0.92
C GLY A 137 -2.03 1.94 2.40
N ASN A 138 -2.24 3.18 2.87
CA ASN A 138 -2.09 3.52 4.28
C ASN A 138 -3.13 2.82 5.16
N LEU A 139 -4.35 2.68 4.67
CA LEU A 139 -5.42 1.98 5.38
C LEU A 139 -5.16 0.48 5.40
N VAL A 140 -4.64 -0.09 4.32
CA VAL A 140 -4.18 -1.49 4.29
C VAL A 140 -3.08 -1.72 5.34
N THR A 141 -2.07 -0.84 5.42
CA THR A 141 -1.03 -0.93 6.44
C THR A 141 -1.60 -0.77 7.86
N ARG A 142 -2.53 0.17 8.09
CA ARG A 142 -3.22 0.33 9.39
C ARG A 142 -4.02 -0.92 9.76
N GLY A 143 -4.71 -1.55 8.80
CA GLY A 143 -5.42 -2.80 9.02
C GLY A 143 -4.49 -3.94 9.42
N TRP A 144 -3.28 -3.99 8.86
CA TRP A 144 -2.27 -4.95 9.28
C TRP A 144 -1.78 -4.70 10.72
N PHE A 145 -1.56 -3.43 11.10
CA PHE A 145 -1.29 -3.08 12.51
C PHE A 145 -2.46 -3.44 13.44
N GLY A 146 -3.71 -3.32 12.97
CA GLY A 146 -4.90 -3.80 13.67
C GLY A 146 -4.86 -5.30 13.92
N MET A 147 -4.64 -6.10 12.87
CA MET A 147 -4.47 -7.55 12.99
C MET A 147 -3.36 -7.93 13.96
N ARG A 148 -2.22 -7.22 13.92
CA ARG A 148 -1.09 -7.46 14.82
C ARG A 148 -1.44 -7.14 16.28
N ARG A 149 -2.08 -6.00 16.55
CA ARG A 149 -2.58 -5.64 17.89
C ARG A 149 -3.51 -6.70 18.46
N ASP A 150 -4.36 -7.27 17.61
CA ASP A 150 -5.41 -8.20 18.00
C ASP A 150 -4.93 -9.68 17.99
N GLY A 151 -3.63 -9.93 17.76
CA GLY A 151 -3.04 -11.27 17.76
C GLY A 151 -3.41 -12.14 16.55
N GLN A 152 -3.90 -11.52 15.47
CA GLN A 152 -4.33 -12.19 14.23
C GLN A 152 -3.26 -12.20 13.13
N ALA A 153 -2.25 -11.33 13.22
CA ALA A 153 -1.12 -11.32 12.29
C ALA A 153 -0.18 -12.50 12.57
N THR A 154 0.28 -13.15 11.51
CA THR A 154 1.22 -14.28 11.57
C THR A 154 2.67 -13.85 11.34
N ALA A 155 2.89 -12.65 10.80
CA ALA A 155 4.21 -12.16 10.48
C ALA A 155 5.06 -11.84 11.72
N ASP A 156 6.19 -12.53 11.86
CA ASP A 156 7.22 -12.24 12.87
C ASP A 156 8.25 -11.23 12.35
N VAL A 157 7.79 -10.00 12.13
CA VAL A 157 8.62 -8.86 11.70
C VAL A 157 8.69 -7.81 12.80
N VAL A 158 9.71 -6.95 12.73
CA VAL A 158 9.88 -5.78 13.62
C VAL A 158 9.59 -4.51 12.83
N PRO A 159 8.35 -3.97 12.87
CA PRO A 159 8.06 -2.67 12.28
C PRO A 159 8.89 -1.58 12.95
N SER A 160 9.41 -0.65 12.15
CA SER A 160 10.32 0.37 12.63
C SER A 160 9.80 1.78 12.40
N ARG A 161 9.55 2.19 11.15
CA ARG A 161 9.02 3.52 10.82
C ARG A 161 8.02 3.45 9.69
N MET A 162 7.09 4.40 9.66
CA MET A 162 6.14 4.54 8.55
C MET A 162 6.07 5.98 8.04
N VAL A 163 6.02 6.14 6.72
CA VAL A 163 5.67 7.41 6.08
C VAL A 163 4.36 7.25 5.34
N MET A 164 3.37 8.06 5.72
CA MET A 164 2.05 8.07 5.12
C MET A 164 1.93 9.17 4.07
N LEU A 165 1.66 8.81 2.83
CA LEU A 165 1.55 9.73 1.70
C LEU A 165 0.08 9.93 1.32
N ALA A 166 -0.44 11.14 1.55
CA ALA A 166 -1.85 11.51 1.35
C ALA A 166 -2.85 10.45 1.85
N PRO A 167 -2.76 10.02 3.12
CA PRO A 167 -3.66 8.99 3.65
C PRO A 167 -5.08 9.56 3.83
N PRO A 168 -6.15 8.85 3.43
CA PRO A 168 -7.52 9.20 3.80
C PRO A 168 -7.85 8.70 5.21
N ASN A 169 -7.15 9.24 6.22
CA ASN A 169 -7.20 8.73 7.59
C ASN A 169 -8.52 8.97 8.32
N GLN A 170 -9.39 9.81 7.77
CA GLN A 170 -10.73 10.17 8.25
C GLN A 170 -11.82 9.72 7.25
N GLY A 171 -11.51 8.75 6.39
CA GLY A 171 -12.28 8.42 5.20
C GLY A 171 -12.08 9.41 4.05
N SER A 172 -12.75 9.17 2.93
CA SER A 172 -12.70 10.01 1.73
C SER A 172 -14.06 10.63 1.43
N ASP A 173 -14.16 11.96 1.52
CA ASP A 173 -15.37 12.65 1.07
C ASP A 173 -15.59 12.53 -0.43
N LEU A 174 -14.52 12.44 -1.22
CA LEU A 174 -14.66 12.25 -2.65
C LEU A 174 -15.33 10.90 -2.91
N ALA A 175 -14.85 9.83 -2.27
CA ALA A 175 -15.49 8.51 -2.36
C ALA A 175 -16.94 8.56 -1.86
N ARG A 176 -17.22 9.23 -0.74
CA ARG A 176 -18.58 9.39 -0.19
C ARG A 176 -19.53 10.17 -1.11
N ARG A 177 -19.01 11.15 -1.88
CA ARG A 177 -19.80 11.91 -2.87
C ARG A 177 -20.04 11.09 -4.13
N LEU A 178 -19.01 10.37 -4.61
CA LEU A 178 -19.08 9.56 -5.82
C LEU A 178 -19.80 8.23 -5.63
N SER A 179 -19.91 7.72 -4.40
CA SER A 179 -20.62 6.47 -4.09
C SER A 179 -22.09 6.46 -4.46
N LYS A 180 -22.71 7.65 -4.62
CA LYS A 180 -24.06 7.81 -5.16
C LYS A 180 -24.19 7.42 -6.64
N LEU A 181 -23.06 7.32 -7.36
CA LEU A 181 -23.01 6.94 -8.76
C LEU A 181 -22.76 5.43 -8.87
N GLN A 182 -23.71 4.70 -9.46
CA GLN A 182 -23.58 3.25 -9.68
C GLN A 182 -22.31 2.86 -10.46
N LEU A 183 -21.80 3.75 -11.32
CA LEU A 183 -20.56 3.52 -12.06
C LEU A 183 -19.32 3.56 -11.15
N PHE A 184 -19.28 4.45 -10.17
CA PHE A 184 -18.18 4.50 -9.19
C PHE A 184 -18.17 3.23 -8.34
N HIS A 185 -19.34 2.77 -7.89
CA HIS A 185 -19.49 1.52 -7.14
C HIS A 185 -18.88 0.31 -7.88
N ARG A 186 -19.18 0.18 -9.18
CA ARG A 186 -18.66 -0.91 -10.02
C ARG A 186 -17.15 -0.84 -10.26
N LEU A 187 -16.55 0.35 -10.23
CA LEU A 187 -15.13 0.57 -10.55
C LEU A 187 -14.23 0.61 -9.30
N ALA A 188 -14.73 1.18 -8.21
CA ALA A 188 -14.01 1.33 -6.95
C ALA A 188 -14.09 0.05 -6.09
N GLY A 189 -15.10 -0.79 -6.34
CA GLY A 189 -15.26 -2.09 -5.69
C GLY A 189 -15.48 -1.99 -4.18
N THR A 190 -15.12 -3.06 -3.46
CA THR A 190 -15.34 -3.17 -2.00
C THR A 190 -14.54 -2.12 -1.24
N ALA A 191 -13.23 -2.02 -1.46
CA ALA A 191 -12.40 -1.04 -0.77
C ALA A 191 -12.83 0.42 -1.03
N GLY A 192 -13.34 0.73 -2.23
CA GLY A 192 -13.90 2.04 -2.53
C GLY A 192 -15.15 2.41 -1.70
N GLN A 193 -15.96 1.42 -1.32
CA GLN A 193 -17.12 1.60 -0.45
C GLN A 193 -16.69 1.79 1.00
N GLU A 194 -15.76 0.97 1.47
CA GLU A 194 -15.12 1.04 2.78
C GLU A 194 -14.52 2.42 3.07
N VAL A 195 -13.75 3.00 2.14
CA VAL A 195 -13.16 4.32 2.34
C VAL A 195 -14.19 5.46 2.26
N GLY A 196 -15.39 5.20 1.72
CA GLY A 196 -16.42 6.20 1.48
C GLY A 196 -17.64 6.12 2.40
N LEU A 197 -18.49 5.13 2.15
CA LEU A 197 -19.79 4.97 2.81
C LEU A 197 -19.73 4.15 4.11
N GLU A 198 -18.79 3.21 4.16
CA GLU A 198 -18.68 2.23 5.24
C GLU A 198 -17.54 2.59 6.21
N TRP A 199 -16.99 3.80 6.10
CA TRP A 199 -15.83 4.25 6.87
C TRP A 199 -16.03 4.05 8.37
N GLU A 200 -17.20 4.41 8.88
CA GLU A 200 -17.53 4.32 10.30
C GLU A 200 -17.57 2.86 10.81
N SER A 201 -17.74 1.87 9.91
CA SER A 201 -17.72 0.45 10.27
C SER A 201 -16.31 -0.15 10.30
N ILE A 202 -15.39 0.35 9.47
CA ILE A 202 -14.01 -0.17 9.38
C ILE A 202 -13.03 0.60 10.25
N GLU A 203 -13.28 1.88 10.53
CA GLU A 203 -12.35 2.75 11.27
C GLU A 203 -11.84 2.14 12.59
N PRO A 204 -12.68 1.47 13.42
CA PRO A 204 -12.21 0.84 14.65
C PRO A 204 -11.11 -0.23 14.45
N ASP A 205 -11.10 -0.88 13.29
CA ASP A 205 -10.13 -1.92 12.92
C ASP A 205 -8.84 -1.34 12.33
N LEU A 206 -8.78 -0.01 12.14
CA LEU A 206 -7.64 0.69 11.53
C LEU A 206 -6.94 1.56 12.58
N PRO A 207 -6.20 1.00 13.55
CA PRO A 207 -5.51 1.83 14.54
C PRO A 207 -4.44 2.73 13.90
N ALA A 208 -3.96 3.69 14.69
CA ALA A 208 -2.67 4.30 14.39
C ALA A 208 -1.55 3.26 14.56
N PRO A 209 -0.52 3.26 13.70
CA PRO A 209 0.64 2.40 13.88
C PRO A 209 1.29 2.61 15.27
N ASP A 210 1.70 1.52 15.92
CA ASP A 210 2.40 1.52 17.22
C ASP A 210 3.91 1.80 17.10
N ILE A 211 4.30 2.49 16.02
CA ILE A 211 5.68 2.84 15.67
C ILE A 211 5.79 4.33 15.31
N PRO A 212 6.99 4.93 15.30
CA PRO A 212 7.17 6.28 14.78
C PRO A 212 6.68 6.40 13.33
N PHE A 213 5.71 7.30 13.10
CA PHE A 213 5.22 7.56 11.75
C PHE A 213 5.01 9.05 11.48
N GLY A 214 5.14 9.42 10.21
CA GLY A 214 4.97 10.78 9.72
C GLY A 214 3.93 10.85 8.61
N VAL A 215 3.20 11.96 8.51
CA VAL A 215 2.18 12.16 7.48
C VAL A 215 2.59 13.29 6.54
N ILE A 216 2.62 12.99 5.24
CA ILE A 216 2.78 13.97 4.17
C ILE A 216 1.43 14.14 3.48
N ALA A 217 0.73 15.22 3.81
CA ALA A 217 -0.41 15.67 3.03
C ALA A 217 0.05 16.33 1.73
N ALA A 218 -0.78 16.28 0.70
CA ALA A 218 -0.54 16.99 -0.55
C ALA A 218 -1.65 18.02 -0.79
N ARG A 219 -1.30 19.10 -1.50
CA ARG A 219 -2.26 20.07 -2.01
C ARG A 219 -1.87 20.57 -3.39
N VAL A 220 -2.86 20.89 -4.21
CA VAL A 220 -2.68 21.59 -5.48
C VAL A 220 -2.79 23.11 -5.29
N PRO A 221 -2.25 23.92 -6.22
CA PRO A 221 -2.54 25.36 -6.28
C PRO A 221 -4.04 25.67 -6.31
N ARG A 222 -4.42 26.84 -5.78
CA ARG A 222 -5.82 27.28 -5.65
C ARG A 222 -6.64 27.22 -6.95
N TRP A 223 -6.01 27.45 -8.10
CA TRP A 223 -6.68 27.43 -9.40
C TRP A 223 -6.94 26.01 -9.95
N MET A 224 -6.40 24.96 -9.30
CA MET A 224 -6.64 23.55 -9.64
C MET A 224 -7.51 22.81 -8.62
N ILE A 225 -8.20 23.51 -7.72
CA ILE A 225 -9.02 22.85 -6.68
C ILE A 225 -10.11 21.99 -7.34
N ASN A 226 -10.29 20.77 -6.84
CA ASN A 226 -11.42 19.92 -7.22
C ASN A 226 -12.73 20.54 -6.66
N PRO A 227 -13.69 20.96 -7.50
CA PRO A 227 -14.91 21.63 -7.03
C PRO A 227 -15.83 20.72 -6.19
N LEU A 228 -15.65 19.39 -6.29
CA LEU A 228 -16.36 18.42 -5.46
C LEU A 228 -15.77 18.33 -4.05
N LEU A 229 -14.63 18.95 -3.77
CA LEU A 229 -13.98 18.96 -2.47
C LEU A 229 -13.83 20.39 -1.97
N GLY A 230 -14.44 20.69 -0.82
CA GLY A 230 -14.19 21.97 -0.15
C GLY A 230 -12.80 22.01 0.50
N GLY A 231 -12.10 23.14 0.40
CA GLY A 231 -10.81 23.37 1.05
C GLY A 231 -9.61 22.84 0.26
N GLU A 232 -8.43 22.81 0.91
CA GLU A 232 -7.19 22.34 0.30
C GLU A 232 -7.20 20.82 0.10
N SER A 233 -6.88 20.37 -1.11
CA SER A 233 -6.77 18.95 -1.48
C SER A 233 -5.69 18.73 -2.52
N ASP A 234 -5.28 17.48 -2.67
CA ASP A 234 -4.41 17.03 -3.76
C ASP A 234 -5.17 16.54 -4.99
N TRP A 235 -6.43 17.02 -5.13
CA TRP A 235 -7.47 16.59 -6.06
C TRP A 235 -8.33 15.38 -5.62
N ILE A 236 -7.83 14.52 -4.73
CA ILE A 236 -8.54 13.29 -4.30
C ILE A 236 -8.81 13.30 -2.79
N VAL A 237 -7.77 13.61 -2.00
CA VAL A 237 -7.79 13.65 -0.55
C VAL A 237 -7.54 15.09 -0.10
N ARG A 238 -8.37 15.56 0.83
CA ARG A 238 -8.18 16.87 1.46
C ARG A 238 -7.10 16.80 2.52
N VAL A 239 -6.40 17.90 2.69
CA VAL A 239 -5.39 18.03 3.76
C VAL A 239 -5.99 17.69 5.12
N ARG A 240 -7.25 18.06 5.37
CA ARG A 240 -7.97 17.78 6.63
C ARG A 240 -8.33 16.30 6.87
N GLU A 241 -8.29 15.46 5.84
CA GLU A 241 -8.56 14.02 5.94
C GLU A 241 -7.30 13.21 6.30
N THR A 242 -6.12 13.81 6.13
CA THR A 242 -4.82 13.16 6.39
C THR A 242 -4.37 13.04 7.84
N PRO A 243 -4.79 13.90 8.80
CA PRO A 243 -4.36 13.78 10.19
C PRO A 243 -4.67 12.41 10.79
N LEU A 244 -3.75 11.93 11.62
CA LEU A 244 -3.93 10.75 12.46
C LEU A 244 -3.22 11.00 13.78
N ALA A 245 -3.88 10.67 14.90
CA ALA A 245 -3.30 10.81 16.23
C ALA A 245 -2.07 9.89 16.36
N GLY A 246 -1.04 10.35 17.08
CA GLY A 246 0.23 9.63 17.23
C GLY A 246 1.30 9.96 16.19
N ALA A 247 0.96 10.67 15.10
CA ALA A 247 1.94 11.10 14.11
C ALA A 247 3.03 11.98 14.76
N LYS A 248 4.30 11.62 14.58
CA LYS A 248 5.44 12.38 15.09
C LYS A 248 5.54 13.75 14.43
N GLU A 249 5.28 13.79 13.13
CA GLU A 249 5.30 15.01 12.35
C GLU A 249 4.30 14.93 11.20
N ARG A 250 3.78 16.10 10.83
CA ARG A 250 2.84 16.25 9.73
C ARG A 250 3.27 17.45 8.90
N ILE A 251 3.41 17.25 7.60
CA ILE A 251 3.73 18.31 6.66
C ILE A 251 2.75 18.30 5.49
N THR A 252 2.57 19.46 4.87
CA THR A 252 1.76 19.61 3.65
C THR A 252 2.66 20.08 2.52
N MET A 253 2.68 19.34 1.41
CA MET A 253 3.51 19.67 0.24
C MET A 253 2.66 19.98 -0.98
N SER A 254 3.18 20.83 -1.88
CA SER A 254 2.55 21.08 -3.17
C SER A 254 2.77 19.88 -4.09
N ALA A 255 1.73 19.10 -4.35
CA ALA A 255 1.76 17.94 -5.25
C ALA A 255 0.34 17.49 -5.62
N LEU A 256 0.22 16.74 -6.72
CA LEU A 256 -0.99 16.05 -7.15
C LEU A 256 -1.05 14.64 -6.54
N HIS A 257 -2.25 14.17 -6.16
CA HIS A 257 -2.45 12.87 -5.52
C HIS A 257 -1.77 11.72 -6.27
N ALA A 258 -2.06 11.60 -7.57
CA ALA A 258 -1.60 10.49 -8.41
C ALA A 258 -0.09 10.52 -8.70
N THR A 259 0.61 11.62 -8.41
CA THR A 259 2.03 11.78 -8.79
C THR A 259 2.95 12.19 -7.64
N MET A 260 2.44 12.41 -6.42
CA MET A 260 3.29 12.85 -5.31
C MET A 260 4.42 11.87 -4.97
N MET A 261 4.27 10.57 -5.25
CA MET A 261 5.32 9.53 -5.12
C MET A 261 6.54 9.80 -6.02
N ARG A 262 6.36 10.62 -7.06
CA ARG A 262 7.41 10.98 -8.03
C ARG A 262 8.07 12.31 -7.71
N SER A 263 7.52 13.06 -6.75
CA SER A 263 8.02 14.37 -6.36
C SER A 263 9.35 14.24 -5.63
N PRO A 264 10.44 14.88 -6.11
CA PRO A 264 11.72 14.86 -5.43
C PRO A 264 11.63 15.39 -3.98
N LYS A 265 10.76 16.37 -3.72
CA LYS A 265 10.57 16.92 -2.37
C LYS A 265 9.93 15.91 -1.43
N VAL A 266 8.93 15.16 -1.91
CA VAL A 266 8.27 14.10 -1.13
C VAL A 266 9.25 12.97 -0.86
N ILE A 267 9.99 12.52 -1.87
CA ILE A 267 11.00 11.47 -1.73
C ILE A 267 12.07 11.86 -0.69
N ALA A 268 12.60 13.08 -0.77
CA ALA A 268 13.60 13.56 0.17
C ALA A 268 13.06 13.67 1.61
N ALA A 269 11.79 14.07 1.78
CA ALA A 269 11.15 14.07 3.09
C ALA A 269 10.95 12.64 3.62
N THR A 270 10.50 11.71 2.77
CA THR A 270 10.39 10.29 3.12
C THR A 270 11.73 9.72 3.57
N GLU A 271 12.81 9.97 2.83
CA GLU A 271 14.16 9.54 3.17
C GLU A 271 14.60 10.06 4.55
N ARG A 272 14.43 11.36 4.80
CA ARG A 272 14.74 11.98 6.09
C ARG A 272 13.98 11.30 7.21
N PHE A 273 12.66 11.15 7.07
CA PHE A 273 11.85 10.52 8.11
C PHE A 273 12.24 9.08 8.37
N LEU A 274 12.47 8.28 7.33
CA LEU A 274 12.92 6.89 7.49
C LEU A 274 14.29 6.78 8.15
N THR A 275 15.14 7.81 8.04
CA THR A 275 16.49 7.83 8.62
C THR A 275 16.49 8.37 10.05
N THR A 276 15.82 9.50 10.28
CA THR A 276 15.92 10.30 11.52
C THR A 276 14.66 10.27 12.37
N GLY A 277 13.50 9.89 11.81
CA GLY A 277 12.20 9.97 12.48
C GLY A 277 11.52 11.35 12.40
N THR A 278 12.04 12.28 11.59
CA THR A 278 11.47 13.61 11.32
C THR A 278 11.65 14.00 9.85
N PHE A 279 10.77 14.85 9.32
CA PHE A 279 10.86 15.41 7.98
C PHE A 279 11.81 16.61 7.87
N SER A 280 12.20 17.19 9.01
CA SER A 280 13.11 18.33 9.13
C SER A 280 14.57 17.90 9.10
#